data_AF-A0A540MRQ8-F1
#
_entry.id   AF-A0A540MRQ8-F1
#
_cell.length_a   1.000
_cell.length_b   1.000
_cell.length_c   1.000
_cell.angle_alpha   90.00
_cell.angle_beta   90.00
_cell.angle_gamma   90.00
#
_symmetry.space_group_name_H-M   'P 1'
#
loop_
_entity.id
_entity.type
_entity.pdbx_description
1 polymer ?
#
loop_
_entity_poly.entity_id
_entity_poly.type
_entity_poly.pdbx_seq_one_letter_code
_entity_poly.pdbx_strand_id
1 'polypeptide(L)'
;MLTGESLPVFKEKDLTVSAGTINWDGPLRVEASSTGSNSMIFKIVRMVEDAQGHEAPIQRLADLIAGLFVYSIMTLSDISL
;
A
#
# COMPACT_ATOMS: atom_id res chain seq x y z
N MET A 1 4.70 2.83 15.75
CA MET A 1 5.50 2.04 14.79
C MET A 1 5.60 2.79 13.46
N LEU A 2 6.49 3.77 13.36
CA LEU A 2 6.57 4.63 12.16
C LEU A 2 8.01 4.99 11.79
N THR A 3 8.88 5.18 12.78
CA THR A 3 10.30 5.52 12.60
C THR A 3 11.21 4.31 12.48
N GLY A 4 10.76 3.12 12.88
CA GLY A 4 11.58 1.92 12.94
C GLY A 4 12.58 1.88 14.11
N GLU A 5 12.54 2.86 15.01
CA GLU A 5 13.39 2.86 16.20
C GLU A 5 12.87 1.88 17.25
N SER A 6 13.77 1.08 17.82
CA SER A 6 13.45 0.03 18.79
C SER A 6 13.19 0.56 20.20
N LEU A 7 13.70 1.74 20.54
CA LEU A 7 13.56 2.34 21.86
C LEU A 7 12.47 3.42 21.87
N PRO A 8 11.68 3.53 22.95
CA PRO A 8 10.73 4.64 23.10
C PRO A 8 11.47 5.99 23.11
N VAL A 9 10.94 6.95 22.36
CA VAL A 9 11.45 8.32 22.35
C VAL A 9 10.66 9.15 23.35
N PHE A 10 11.36 9.86 24.23
CA PHE A 10 10.73 10.73 25.22
C PHE A 10 10.06 11.92 24.54
N LYS A 11 8.85 12.28 24.99
CA LYS A 11 8.08 13.39 24.44
C LYS A 11 7.73 14.38 25.54
N GLU A 12 8.02 15.64 25.28
CA GLU A 12 7.79 16.77 26.16
C GLU A 12 6.85 17.78 25.48
N LYS A 13 6.50 18.84 26.22
CA LYS A 13 5.65 19.92 25.72
C LYS A 13 6.25 20.52 24.45
N ASP A 14 5.39 20.84 23.49
CA ASP A 14 5.73 21.42 22.18
C ASP A 14 6.41 20.46 21.18
N LEU A 15 6.68 19.21 21.56
CA LEU A 15 7.10 18.18 20.61
C LEU A 15 5.92 17.57 19.87
N THR A 16 6.09 17.39 18.56
CA THR A 16 5.10 16.73 17.71
C THR A 16 5.10 15.21 17.93
N VAL A 17 3.91 14.64 17.84
CA VAL A 17 3.70 13.19 17.86
C VAL A 17 3.10 12.74 16.53
N SER A 18 3.52 11.57 16.06
CA SER A 18 2.95 10.98 14.85
C SER A 18 1.78 10.08 15.21
N ALA A 19 0.68 10.20 14.47
CA ALA A 19 -0.43 9.26 14.54
C ALA A 19 0.07 7.82 14.35
N GLY A 20 -0.45 6.87 15.14
CA GLY A 20 0.00 5.46 15.15
C GLY A 20 1.21 5.15 16.03
N THR A 21 1.62 6.11 16.87
CA THR A 21 2.60 5.87 17.93
C THR A 21 1.88 5.43 19.21
N ILE A 22 2.52 4.55 19.97
CA ILE A 22 2.01 4.07 21.25
C ILE A 22 2.57 4.96 22.35
N ASN A 23 1.68 5.51 23.19
CA ASN A 23 2.09 6.17 24.42
C ASN A 23 2.35 5.12 25.50
N TRP A 24 3.54 5.13 26.09
CA TRP A 24 3.96 4.11 27.05
C TRP A 24 3.65 4.48 28.50
N ASP A 25 3.96 5.72 28.89
CA ASP A 25 3.88 6.14 30.29
C ASP A 25 3.16 7.49 30.43
N GLY A 26 2.33 7.59 31.46
CA GLY A 26 1.60 8.78 31.83
C GLY A 26 0.49 9.22 30.85
N PRO A 27 -0.42 10.10 31.30
CA PRO A 27 -1.40 10.72 30.43
C PRO A 27 -0.73 11.77 29.53
N LEU A 28 -0.91 11.64 28.20
CA LEU A 28 -0.43 12.59 27.21
C LEU A 28 -1.61 13.39 26.64
N ARG A 29 -1.54 14.72 26.71
CA ARG A 29 -2.49 15.61 26.03
C ARG A 29 -1.81 16.21 24.81
N VAL A 30 -2.39 15.97 23.64
CA VAL A 30 -1.84 16.39 22.35
C VAL A 30 -2.90 17.11 21.54
N GLU A 31 -2.47 18.20 20.89
CA GLU A 31 -3.30 18.93 19.95
C GLU A 31 -3.17 18.31 18.57
N ALA A 32 -4.31 18.02 17.93
CA ALA A 32 -4.33 17.40 16.62
C ALA A 32 -3.98 18.43 15.55
N SER A 33 -2.72 18.42 15.09
CA SER A 33 -2.26 19.28 13.99
C SER A 33 -2.74 18.80 12.61
N SER A 34 -3.02 17.50 12.46
CA SER A 34 -3.45 16.89 11.22
C SER A 34 -4.31 15.67 11.49
N THR A 35 -5.51 15.62 10.91
CA THR A 35 -6.50 14.55 11.10
C THR A 35 -6.89 13.90 9.78
N GLY A 36 -7.39 12.65 9.86
CA GLY A 36 -7.92 11.92 8.71
C GLY A 36 -6.94 11.81 7.55
N SER A 37 -7.33 12.35 6.39
CA SER A 37 -6.61 12.28 5.12
C SER A 37 -5.29 13.06 5.07
N ASN A 38 -5.05 13.97 6.02
CA ASN A 38 -3.76 14.66 6.12
C ASN A 38 -2.78 13.97 7.07
N SER A 39 -3.17 12.86 7.72
CA SER A 39 -2.28 12.12 8.63
C SER A 39 -1.16 11.40 7.87
N MET A 40 -0.02 11.18 8.54
CA MET A 40 1.08 10.41 7.94
C MET A 40 0.67 8.98 7.60
N ILE A 41 -0.16 8.34 8.42
CA ILE A 41 -0.66 6.98 8.14
C ILE A 41 -1.47 6.97 6.85
N PHE A 42 -2.37 7.93 6.66
CA PHE A 42 -3.16 8.01 5.43
C PHE A 42 -2.28 8.15 4.18
N LYS A 43 -1.21 8.97 4.26
CA LYS A 43 -0.24 9.11 3.18
C LYS A 43 0.49 7.79 2.89
N ILE A 44 0.84 7.01 3.92
CA ILE A 44 1.47 5.69 3.75
C ILE A 44 0.51 4.72 3.09
N VAL A 45 -0.74 4.63 3.58
CA VAL A 45 -1.77 3.75 3.01
C VAL A 45 -1.97 4.07 1.53
N ARG A 46 -2.16 5.35 1.20
CA ARG A 46 -2.33 5.79 -0.19
C ARG A 46 -1.12 5.47 -1.06
N MET A 47 0.10 5.66 -0.56
CA MET A 47 1.33 5.32 -1.29
C MET A 47 1.42 3.81 -1.55
N VAL A 48 1.02 2.99 -0.58
CA VAL A 48 0.99 1.52 -0.73
C VAL A 48 -0.08 1.11 -1.74
N GLU A 49 -1.27 1.72 -1.70
CA GLU A 49 -2.34 1.50 -2.68
C GLU A 49 -1.89 1.89 -4.09
N ASP A 50 -1.29 3.06 -4.27
CA ASP A 50 -0.78 3.53 -5.56
C ASP A 50 0.32 2.59 -6.10
N ALA A 51 1.18 2.05 -5.23
CA ALA A 51 2.22 1.10 -5.60
C ALA A 51 1.67 -0.29 -5.96
N GLN A 52 0.60 -0.75 -5.30
CA GLN A 52 -0.04 -2.05 -5.58
C GLN A 52 -1.03 -2.00 -6.76
N GLY A 53 -1.57 -0.82 -7.08
CA GLY A 53 -2.60 -0.63 -8.12
C GLY A 53 -2.12 -0.80 -9.57
N HIS A 54 -0.86 -1.18 -9.79
CA HIS A 54 -0.31 -1.39 -11.11
C HIS A 54 -0.17 -2.89 -11.40
N GLU A 55 -0.96 -3.40 -12.35
CA GLU A 55 -0.74 -4.72 -12.92
C GLU A 55 0.70 -4.83 -13.42
N ALA A 56 1.37 -5.91 -13.03
CA ALA A 56 2.73 -6.15 -13.49
C ALA A 56 2.73 -6.25 -15.03
N PRO A 57 3.60 -5.52 -15.75
CA PRO A 57 3.61 -5.48 -17.21
C PRO A 57 3.79 -6.87 -17.85
N ILE A 58 4.36 -7.83 -17.11
CA ILE A 58 4.51 -9.21 -17.54
C ILE A 58 3.18 -9.98 -17.65
N GLN A 59 2.16 -9.62 -16.88
CA GLN A 59 0.84 -10.24 -16.96
C GLN A 59 0.19 -9.95 -18.33
N ARG A 60 0.32 -8.71 -18.82
CA ARG A 60 -0.15 -8.31 -20.16
C ARG A 60 0.53 -9.08 -21.28
N LEU A 61 1.82 -9.39 -21.12
CA LEU A 61 2.56 -10.22 -22.08
C LEU A 61 2.04 -11.66 -22.09
N ALA A 62 1.79 -12.22 -20.91
CA ALA A 62 1.22 -13.56 -20.78
C ALA A 62 -0.18 -13.64 -21.42
N ASP A 63 -1.03 -12.64 -21.20
CA ASP A 63 -2.38 -12.58 -21.76
C ASP A 63 -2.38 -12.46 -23.30
N LEU A 64 -1.43 -11.72 -23.87
CA LEU A 64 -1.25 -11.63 -25.32
C LEU A 64 -0.91 -12.98 -25.95
N ILE A 65 0.02 -13.72 -25.34
CA ILE A 65 0.43 -15.04 -25.81
C ILE A 65 -0.72 -16.04 -25.64
N ALA A 66 -1.36 -16.03 -24.47
CA ALA A 66 -2.50 -16.91 -24.18
C ALA A 66 -3.69 -16.66 -25.12
N GLY A 67 -3.99 -15.39 -25.42
CA GLY A 67 -5.06 -15.02 -26.35
C GLY A 67 -4.84 -15.59 -27.75
N LEU A 68 -3.66 -15.38 -28.33
CA LEU A 68 -3.32 -15.94 -29.65
C LEU A 68 -3.34 -17.46 -29.67
N PHE A 69 -2.87 -18.09 -28.58
CA PHE A 69 -2.86 -19.54 -28.44
C PHE A 69 -4.27 -20.14 -28.42
N VAL A 70 -5.19 -19.55 -27.65
CA VAL A 70 -6.58 -20.01 -27.54
C VAL A 70 -7.29 -19.95 -28.89
N TYR A 71 -7.21 -18.82 -29.61
CA TYR A 71 -7.82 -18.70 -30.94
C TYR A 71 -7.23 -19.68 -31.96
N SER A 72 -5.93 -19.96 -31.87
CA SER A 72 -5.27 -20.94 -32.74
C SER A 72 -5.80 -22.35 -32.50
N ILE A 73 -6.00 -22.74 -31.24
CA ILE A 73 -6.55 -24.07 -30.92
C ILE A 73 -8.02 -24.19 -31.33
N MET A 74 -8.83 -23.15 -31.10
CA MET A 74 -10.23 -23.17 -31.51
C MET A 74 -10.37 -23.38 -33.02
N THR A 75 -9.60 -22.65 -33.83
CA THR A 75 -9.63 -22.81 -35.29
C THR A 75 -9.13 -24.18 -35.75
N LEU A 76 -8.09 -24.73 -35.12
CA LEU A 76 -7.62 -26.10 -35.41
C LEU A 76 -8.67 -27.16 -35.05
N SER A 77 -9.37 -26.97 -33.92
CA SER A 77 -10.42 -27.89 -33.48
C SER A 77 -11.61 -27.89 -34.44
N ASP A 78 -12.03 -26.72 -34.92
CA ASP A 78 -13.11 -26.58 -35.88
C ASP A 78 -12.75 -27.19 -37.25
N ILE A 79 -11.50 -27.07 -37.70
CA ILE A 79 -11.05 -27.65 -38.98
C ILE A 79 -10.92 -29.18 -38.90
N SER A 80 -10.61 -29.71 -37.73
CA SER A 80 -10.44 -31.15 -37.51
C SER A 80 -11.76 -31.92 -37.45
N LEU A 81 -12.91 -31.24 -37.36
CA LEU A 81 -14.25 -31.82 -37.18
C LEU A 81 -15.03 -31.84 -38.50
#